data_AF-A0A9X2MJE2-F1
#
_entry.id   AF-A0A9X2MJE2-F1
#
_cell.length_a   1.000
_cell.length_b   1.000
_cell.length_c   1.000
_cell.angle_alpha   90.00
_cell.angle_beta   90.00
_cell.angle_gamma   90.00
#
_symmetry.space_group_name_H-M   'P 1'
#
loop_
_entity.id
_entity.type
_entity.pdbx_description
1 polymer ?
#
loop_
_entity_poly.entity_id
_entity_poly.type
_entity_poly.pdbx_seq_one_letter_code
_entity_poly.pdbx_strand_id
1 'polypeptide(L)' 'MKLEDRKLWIERIQDYRNSGLTAIKWSEEKGISVHKLRYYINKFSKESKEILKNKIYHLKNDIMND' A
#
# COMPACT_ATOMS: atom_id res chain seq x y z
N MET A 1 10.68 -8.59 1.53
CA MET A 1 10.28 -7.90 2.79
C MET A 1 9.71 -8.99 3.69
N LYS A 2 10.12 -9.04 4.96
CA LYS A 2 9.56 -10.03 5.89
C LYS A 2 8.07 -9.73 6.11
N LEU A 3 7.27 -10.74 6.47
CA LEU A 3 5.83 -10.57 6.69
C LEU A 3 5.55 -9.58 7.82
N GLU A 4 6.35 -9.61 8.87
CA GLU A 4 6.28 -8.69 10.01
C GLU A 4 6.49 -7.23 9.59
N ASP A 5 7.50 -6.97 8.75
CA ASP A 5 7.74 -5.64 8.18
C ASP A 5 6.54 -5.18 7.33
N ARG A 6 5.91 -6.09 6.57
CA ARG A 6 4.75 -5.76 5.74
C ARG A 6 3.58 -5.28 6.60
N LYS A 7 3.23 -6.06 7.63
CA LYS A 7 2.09 -5.77 8.51
C LYS A 7 2.28 -4.41 9.20
N LEU A 8 3.49 -4.17 9.73
CA LEU A 8 3.85 -2.91 10.37
C LEU A 8 3.68 -1.70 9.42
N TRP A 9 4.11 -1.83 8.16
CA TRP A 9 3.96 -0.73 7.20
C TRP A 9 2.52 -0.52 6.74
N ILE A 10 1.70 -1.57 6.72
CA ILE A 10 0.25 -1.45 6.45
C ILE A 10 -0.42 -0.65 7.58
N GLU A 11 -0.17 -1.02 8.84
CA GLU A 11 -0.73 -0.34 10.01
C GLU A 11 -0.31 1.14 10.05
N ARG A 12 0.98 1.43 9.79
CA ARG A 12 1.50 2.80 9.69
C ARG A 12 0.81 3.63 8.61
N ILE A 13 0.57 3.03 7.44
CA ILE A 13 -0.11 3.73 6.35
C ILE A 13 -1.58 3.98 6.68
N GLN A 14 -2.24 3.07 7.39
CA GLN A 14 -3.61 3.26 7.86
C GLN A 14 -3.68 4.37 8.92
N ASP A 15 -2.79 4.35 9.91
CA ASP A 15 -2.67 5.42 10.91
C ASP A 15 -2.43 6.78 10.24
N TYR A 16 -1.51 6.85 9.28
CA TYR A 16 -1.27 8.05 8.47
C TYR A 16 -2.56 8.54 7.77
N ARG A 17 -3.26 7.66 7.06
CA ARG A 17 -4.49 8.03 6.33
C ARG A 17 -5.61 8.49 7.27
N ASN A 18 -5.72 7.89 8.45
CA ASN A 18 -6.74 8.22 9.43
C ASN A 18 -6.40 9.50 10.22
N SER A 19 -5.11 9.86 10.32
CA SER A 19 -4.67 11.06 11.06
C SER A 19 -5.11 12.38 10.42
N GLY A 20 -5.38 12.40 9.12
CA GLY A 20 -5.65 13.63 8.36
C GLY A 20 -4.44 14.58 8.25
N LEU A 21 -3.27 14.18 8.75
CA LEU A 21 -2.05 14.98 8.70
C LEU A 21 -1.39 14.94 7.32
N THR A 22 -0.52 15.92 7.05
CA THR A 22 0.39 15.82 5.91
C THR A 22 1.43 14.73 6.17
N ALA A 23 1.95 14.13 5.09
CA ALA A 23 2.97 13.08 5.21
C ALA A 23 4.21 13.56 5.98
N ILE A 24 4.57 14.85 5.88
CA ILE A 24 5.70 15.45 6.61
C ILE A 24 5.39 15.45 8.10
N LYS A 25 4.27 16.08 8.51
CA LYS A 25 3.90 16.22 9.92
C LYS A 25 3.69 14.88 10.61
N TRP A 26 3.00 13.94 9.96
CA TRP A 26 2.83 12.59 10.50
C TRP A 26 4.19 11.87 10.67
N SER A 27 5.10 12.04 9.71
CA SER A 27 6.42 11.41 9.77
C SER A 27 7.28 12.00 10.89
N GLU A 28 7.22 13.31 11.10
CA GLU A 28 7.87 14.00 12.22
C GLU A 28 7.34 13.49 13.58
N GLU A 29 6.02 13.44 13.76
CA GLU A 29 5.38 12.96 15.01
C GLU A 29 5.74 11.50 15.34
N LYS A 30 5.91 10.65 14.32
CA LYS A 30 6.24 9.23 14.50
C LYS A 30 7.75 8.94 14.49
N GLY A 31 8.60 9.95 14.25
CA GLY A 31 10.05 9.75 14.12
C GLY A 31 10.45 8.89 12.91
N ILE A 32 9.68 8.94 11.83
CA ILE A 32 9.90 8.15 10.61
C ILE A 32 10.36 9.08 9.48
N SER A 33 11.18 8.57 8.55
CA SER A 33 11.50 9.32 7.33
C SER A 33 10.27 9.44 6.41
N VAL A 34 9.92 10.67 6.02
CA VAL A 34 8.86 10.93 5.04
C VAL A 34 9.12 10.24 3.69
N HIS A 35 10.39 10.08 3.29
CA HIS A 35 10.74 9.35 2.07
C HIS A 35 10.41 7.86 2.19
N LYS A 36 10.65 7.26 3.37
CA LYS A 36 10.27 5.87 3.62
C LYS A 36 8.75 5.70 3.57
N LEU A 37 7.99 6.61 4.21
CA LEU A 37 6.53 6.58 4.16
C LEU A 37 6.01 6.62 2.71
N ARG A 38 6.47 7.60 1.92
CA ARG A 38 6.07 7.74 0.50
C ARG A 38 6.47 6.53 -0.34
N TYR A 39 7.65 5.97 -0.10
CA TYR A 39 8.11 4.75 -0.78
C TYR A 39 7.14 3.59 -0.53
N TYR A 40 6.76 3.32 0.72
CA TYR A 40 5.87 2.21 1.04
C TYR A 40 4.43 2.42 0.56
N ILE A 41 3.93 3.65 0.60
CA ILE A 41 2.62 4.00 0.00
C ILE A 41 2.63 3.66 -1.49
N ASN A 42 3.64 4.11 -2.22
CA ASN A 42 3.76 3.88 -3.66
C ASN A 42 3.94 2.39 -3.97
N LYS A 43 4.78 1.70 -3.20
CA LYS A 43 5.00 0.27 -3.35
C LYS A 43 3.71 -0.52 -3.22
N PHE A 44 2.96 -0.32 -2.14
CA PHE A 44 1.69 -1.04 -1.93
C PHE A 44 0.61 -0.63 -2.92
N SER A 45 0.57 0.63 -3.36
CA SER A 45 -0.35 1.05 -4.42
C SER A 45 -0.08 0.30 -5.73
N LYS A 46 1.20 0.14 -6.12
CA LYS A 46 1.57 -0.64 -7.30
C LYS A 46 1.21 -2.11 -7.15
N GLU A 47 1.53 -2.73 -6.02
CA GLU A 47 1.17 -4.13 -5.76
C GLU A 47 -0.35 -4.36 -5.83
N SER A 48 -1.16 -3.48 -5.24
CA SER A 48 -2.62 -3.58 -5.33
C SER A 48 -3.13 -3.47 -6.76
N LYS A 49 -2.53 -2.60 -7.58
CA LYS A 49 -2.90 -2.47 -9.01
C LYS A 49 -2.57 -3.73 -9.80
N GLU A 50 -1.39 -4.32 -9.58
CA GLU A 50 -1.00 -5.56 -10.27
C GLU A 50 -1.89 -6.74 -9.85
N ILE A 51 -2.21 -6.87 -8.56
CA ILE A 51 -3.14 -7.91 -8.08
C ILE A 51 -4.51 -7.74 -8.74
N LEU A 52 -5.04 -6.51 -8.81
CA LEU A 52 -6.32 -6.23 -9.43
C LEU A 52 -6.30 -6.55 -10.93
N LYS A 53 -5.23 -6.17 -11.63
CA LYS A 53 -5.05 -6.45 -13.06
C LYS A 53 -5.03 -7.95 -13.34
N ASN A 54 -4.29 -8.71 -12.54
CA ASN A 54 -4.25 -10.17 -12.65
C ASN A 54 -5.62 -10.79 -12.37
N LYS A 55 -6.33 -10.34 -11.33
CA LYS A 55 -7.69 -10.81 -11.04
C LYS A 55 -8.65 -10.54 -12.20
N ILE A 56 -8.59 -9.35 -12.80
CA ILE A 56 -9.40 -8.98 -13.97
C ILE A 56 -9.05 -9.86 -15.17
N TYR A 57 -7.77 -10.12 -15.41
CA TYR A 57 -7.32 -10.98 -16.51
C TYR A 57 -7.91 -12.40 -16.36
N HIS A 58 -7.80 -13.01 -15.18
CA HIS A 58 -8.36 -14.34 -14.94
C HIS A 58 -9.89 -14.35 -15.09
N LEU A 59 -10.60 -13.39 -14.49
CA LEU A 59 -12.07 -13.28 -14.64
C LEU A 59 -12.51 -13.16 -16.10
N LYS A 60 -11.78 -12.42 -16.93
CA LYS A 60 -12.08 -12.28 -18.36
C LYS A 60 -11.89 -13.58 -19.13
N ASN A 61 -10.83 -14.33 -18.81
CA ASN A 61 -10.57 -15.63 -19.45
C ASN A 61 -11.60 -16.67 -19.04
N ASP A 62 -12.09 -16.63 -17.80
CA ASP A 62 -13.14 -17.55 -17.34
C ASP A 62 -14.48 -17.27 -18.05
N ILE A 63 -14.83 -15.99 -18.30
CA ILE A 63 -16.06 -15.59 -19.01
C ILE A 63 -15.99 -15.88 -20.53
N MET A 64 -14.78 -15.87 -21.12
CA MET A 64 -14.59 -16.05 -22.57
C MET A 64 -14.53 -17.52 -23.03
N ASN A 65 -14.48 -18.47 -22.09
CA ASN A 65 -14.39 -19.91 -22.39
C ASN A 65 -15.71 -20.66 -22.15
N ASP A 66 -16.82 -19.94 -21.92
CA ASP A 66 -18.21 -20.45 -21.89
C ASP A 66 -18.97 -20.09 -23.18
#